data_AF-A0A1Y2BA27-F1
#
_entry.id   AF-A0A1Y2BA27-F1
#
_cell.length_a   1.000
_cell.length_b   1.000
_cell.length_c   1.000
_cell.angle_alpha   90.00
_cell.angle_beta   90.00
_cell.angle_gamma   90.00
#
_symmetry.space_group_name_H-M   'P 1'
#
loop_
_entity.id
_entity.type
_entity.pdbx_description
1 polymer ?
#
loop_
_entity_poly.entity_id
_entity_poly.type
_entity_poly.pdbx_seq_one_letter_code
_entity_poly.pdbx_strand_id
1 'polypeptide(L)'
;MAMIDRSLYKSKLRKLLNDDTNYPILKEDYYGIQIENFVEFLNINNCNFVKEFFINNCKWQLQIKADKQNNIDNEYLDISLTNLNIKKDTNKLIFLKIVLSIREYEDPSNFLACNQSPYLISKNDKYNKLGYTFFKKRIKGDEYEKLKNLIKNDIIMIDIFFRFYKIDDIYETYIDELKSHITKRKYGKRNIVKSGNYYEWVIDDWNKINDWIFSPVFNVGGYRWVLSLNIDKSGFISLNLKNLENFPFNGDDSINIKCNFGFRNINNFSLYRIKPLSIFNAYHSFNKVVDSFLIRNYINESELFNTNNKVNKSIIENNKVIISIYLYLYKGS
;
A
#
# COMPACT_ATOMS: atom_id res chain seq x y z
N MET A 1 -7.05 6.67 -42.62
CA MET A 1 -7.10 6.55 -41.15
C MET A 1 -5.70 6.91 -40.64
N ALA A 2 -5.50 8.13 -40.13
CA ALA A 2 -4.19 8.54 -39.64
C ALA A 2 -3.80 7.63 -38.47
N MET A 3 -2.66 6.97 -38.56
CA MET A 3 -2.13 6.15 -37.48
C MET A 3 -1.72 7.12 -36.36
N ILE A 4 -2.64 7.37 -35.43
CA ILE A 4 -2.40 8.32 -34.34
C ILE A 4 -1.14 7.91 -33.59
N ASP A 5 -0.26 8.87 -33.38
CA ASP A 5 1.02 8.63 -32.73
C ASP A 5 0.83 8.28 -31.24
N ARG A 6 0.67 6.97 -30.98
CA ARG A 6 0.60 6.41 -29.63
C ARG A 6 1.86 6.73 -28.81
N SER A 7 2.99 7.07 -29.44
CA SER A 7 4.21 7.43 -28.72
C SER A 7 4.08 8.76 -27.99
N LEU A 8 3.47 9.77 -28.63
CA LEU A 8 3.22 11.08 -28.02
C LEU A 8 2.28 10.96 -26.82
N TYR A 9 1.19 10.18 -26.96
CA TYR A 9 0.27 9.93 -25.86
C TYR A 9 0.95 9.20 -24.68
N LYS A 10 1.72 8.14 -24.94
CA LYS A 10 2.51 7.45 -23.91
C LYS A 10 3.50 8.38 -23.22
N SER A 11 4.11 9.31 -23.95
CA SER A 11 5.00 10.33 -23.38
C SER A 11 4.25 11.27 -22.42
N LYS A 12 3.01 11.67 -22.75
CA LYS A 12 2.14 12.43 -21.84
C LYS A 12 1.85 11.65 -20.56
N LEU A 13 1.46 10.37 -20.67
CA LEU A 13 1.22 9.52 -19.48
C LEU A 13 2.49 9.33 -18.65
N ARG A 14 3.64 9.13 -19.29
CA ARG A 14 4.94 9.02 -18.62
C ARG A 14 5.25 10.26 -17.78
N LYS A 15 4.98 11.46 -18.30
CA LYS A 15 5.21 12.72 -17.57
C LYS A 15 4.35 12.84 -16.32
N LEU A 16 3.11 12.30 -16.34
CA LEU A 16 2.23 12.32 -15.18
C LEU A 16 2.74 11.51 -14.00
N LEU A 17 3.67 10.59 -14.19
CA LEU A 17 4.23 9.81 -13.09
C LEU A 17 5.07 10.65 -12.11
N ASN A 18 5.63 11.77 -12.57
CA ASN A 18 6.64 12.61 -11.89
C ASN A 18 7.80 11.76 -11.35
N ASP A 19 9.02 11.92 -11.86
CA ASP A 19 10.21 11.20 -11.34
C ASP A 19 10.72 11.81 -10.02
N ASP A 20 9.86 11.85 -9.01
CA ASP A 20 10.18 12.26 -7.63
C ASP A 20 10.87 11.16 -6.81
N THR A 21 11.00 9.97 -7.40
CA THR A 21 11.70 8.82 -6.85
C THR A 21 13.15 8.76 -7.32
N ASN A 22 14.08 8.53 -6.40
CA ASN A 22 15.48 8.25 -6.74
C ASN A 22 15.73 6.78 -7.13
N TYR A 23 14.68 6.01 -7.40
CA TYR A 23 14.79 4.59 -7.71
C TYR A 23 15.04 4.38 -9.21
N PRO A 24 15.98 3.50 -9.59
CA PRO A 24 16.20 3.18 -10.98
C PRO A 24 14.99 2.43 -11.54
N ILE A 25 14.57 2.88 -12.72
CA ILE A 25 13.48 2.26 -13.46
C ILE A 25 13.99 0.91 -13.97
N LEU A 26 13.27 -0.17 -13.60
CA LEU A 26 13.51 -1.50 -14.13
C LEU A 26 12.93 -1.62 -15.54
N LYS A 27 11.66 -1.23 -15.70
CA LYS A 27 10.91 -1.36 -16.94
C LYS A 27 9.70 -0.44 -16.92
N GLU A 28 9.29 0.03 -18.09
CA GLU A 28 7.96 0.60 -18.29
C GLU A 28 7.14 -0.29 -19.22
N ASP A 29 5.84 -0.33 -18.99
CA ASP A 29 4.93 -1.14 -19.78
C ASP A 29 3.56 -0.45 -19.91
N TYR A 30 2.75 -0.91 -20.85
CA TYR A 30 1.48 -0.26 -21.18
C TYR A 30 0.43 -1.29 -21.57
N TYR A 31 -0.75 -1.15 -20.99
CA TYR A 31 -1.94 -1.90 -21.35
C TYR A 31 -3.05 -0.95 -21.75
N GLY A 32 -3.76 -1.25 -22.84
CA GLY A 32 -4.93 -0.49 -23.28
C GLY A 32 -6.05 -1.43 -23.64
N ILE A 33 -7.28 -1.07 -23.29
CA ILE A 33 -8.48 -1.81 -23.64
C ILE A 33 -9.56 -0.88 -24.18
N GLN A 34 -10.19 -1.32 -25.26
CA GLN A 34 -11.39 -0.75 -25.82
C GLN A 34 -12.61 -1.37 -25.14
N ILE A 35 -13.57 -0.54 -24.76
CA ILE A 35 -14.87 -0.98 -24.26
C ILE A 35 -15.93 -0.37 -25.16
N GLU A 36 -16.71 -1.25 -25.78
CA GLU A 36 -17.86 -0.92 -26.63
C GLU A 36 -19.14 -0.98 -25.80
N ASN A 37 -20.21 -0.33 -26.28
CA ASN A 37 -21.49 -0.22 -25.60
C ASN A 37 -21.34 0.36 -24.17
N PHE A 38 -20.45 1.34 -24.02
CA PHE A 38 -20.09 1.89 -22.71
C PHE A 38 -21.22 2.72 -22.07
N VAL A 39 -22.03 3.42 -22.87
CA VAL A 39 -23.24 4.12 -22.43
C VAL A 39 -24.24 3.13 -21.86
N GLU A 40 -24.46 1.99 -22.51
CA GLU A 40 -25.31 0.92 -21.97
C GLU A 40 -24.72 0.40 -20.66
N PHE A 41 -23.41 0.13 -20.62
CA PHE A 41 -22.70 -0.30 -19.42
C PHE A 41 -22.91 0.65 -18.23
N LEU A 42 -22.87 1.97 -18.44
CA LEU A 42 -23.09 2.98 -17.40
C LEU A 42 -24.55 3.05 -16.91
N ASN A 43 -25.51 2.60 -17.71
CA ASN A 43 -26.94 2.66 -17.38
C ASN A 43 -27.47 1.38 -16.70
N ILE A 44 -26.70 0.29 -16.68
CA ILE A 44 -27.07 -0.96 -16.03
C ILE A 44 -26.66 -0.92 -14.55
N ASN A 45 -27.64 -1.10 -13.65
CA ASN A 45 -27.38 -1.19 -12.22
C ASN A 45 -26.45 -2.37 -11.90
N ASN A 46 -25.38 -2.11 -11.14
CA ASN A 46 -24.37 -3.09 -10.74
C ASN A 46 -23.64 -3.77 -11.91
N CYS A 47 -23.45 -3.07 -13.03
CA CYS A 47 -22.68 -3.62 -14.14
C CYS A 47 -21.19 -3.78 -13.76
N ASN A 48 -20.57 -4.87 -14.21
CA ASN A 48 -19.21 -5.23 -13.84
C ASN A 48 -18.44 -5.74 -15.07
N PHE A 49 -17.42 -5.01 -15.47
CA PHE A 49 -16.47 -5.41 -16.51
C PHE A 49 -15.19 -5.93 -15.85
N VAL A 50 -14.72 -7.10 -16.27
CA VAL A 50 -13.48 -7.70 -15.76
C VAL A 50 -12.61 -8.17 -16.90
N LYS A 51 -11.35 -7.74 -16.90
CA LYS A 51 -10.35 -8.18 -17.89
C LYS A 51 -9.05 -8.56 -17.23
N GLU A 52 -8.51 -9.71 -17.60
CA GLU A 52 -7.19 -10.15 -17.19
C GLU A 52 -6.15 -9.94 -18.29
N PHE A 53 -4.93 -9.60 -17.91
CA PHE A 53 -3.82 -9.37 -18.83
C PHE A 53 -2.47 -9.64 -18.16
N PHE A 54 -1.40 -9.74 -18.95
CA PHE A 54 -0.05 -9.97 -18.45
C PHE A 54 0.85 -8.77 -18.71
N ILE A 55 1.49 -8.27 -17.66
CA ILE A 55 2.55 -7.25 -17.73
C ILE A 55 3.66 -7.67 -16.76
N ASN A 56 4.91 -7.61 -17.24
CA ASN A 56 6.10 -7.93 -16.44
C ASN A 56 6.01 -9.29 -15.71
N ASN A 57 5.65 -10.34 -16.43
CA ASN A 57 5.45 -11.70 -15.90
C ASN A 57 4.48 -11.77 -14.70
N CYS A 58 3.57 -10.80 -14.63
CA CYS A 58 2.51 -10.73 -13.65
C CYS A 58 1.16 -10.67 -14.37
N LYS A 59 0.21 -11.43 -13.85
CA LYS A 59 -1.18 -11.51 -14.25
C LYS A 59 -1.94 -10.46 -13.46
N TRP A 60 -2.49 -9.49 -14.17
CA TRP A 60 -3.30 -8.41 -13.65
C TRP A 60 -4.76 -8.61 -14.01
N GLN A 61 -5.64 -8.02 -13.24
CA GLN A 61 -7.09 -8.00 -13.44
C GLN A 61 -7.57 -6.56 -13.27
N LEU A 62 -8.03 -5.95 -14.36
CA LEU A 62 -8.76 -4.69 -14.37
C LEU A 62 -10.24 -5.02 -14.14
N GLN A 63 -10.85 -4.37 -13.16
CA GLN A 63 -12.27 -4.47 -12.87
C GLN A 63 -12.89 -3.06 -12.84
N ILE A 64 -13.99 -2.87 -13.56
CA ILE A 64 -14.73 -1.62 -13.65
C ILE A 64 -16.16 -1.90 -13.22
N LYS A 65 -16.68 -1.12 -12.28
CA LYS A 65 -18.05 -1.21 -11.80
C LYS A 65 -18.75 0.12 -11.98
N ALA A 66 -19.89 0.10 -12.63
CA ALA A 66 -20.81 1.23 -12.67
C ALA A 66 -21.98 0.96 -11.73
N ASP A 67 -22.38 1.97 -10.98
CA ASP A 67 -23.56 1.92 -10.13
C ASP A 67 -24.36 3.20 -10.35
N LYS A 68 -25.60 3.01 -10.79
CA LYS A 68 -26.58 4.07 -10.99
C LYS A 68 -27.62 3.92 -9.90
N GLN A 69 -27.33 4.50 -8.74
CA GLN A 69 -28.33 4.57 -7.69
C GLN A 69 -29.45 5.52 -8.14
N ASN A 70 -30.67 5.32 -7.63
CA ASN A 70 -31.85 6.12 -8.00
C ASN A 70 -31.71 7.64 -7.72
N ASN A 71 -30.61 8.08 -7.10
CA ASN A 71 -30.29 9.48 -6.90
C ASN A 71 -29.13 9.88 -7.82
N ILE A 72 -29.33 10.90 -8.65
CA ILE A 72 -28.37 11.38 -9.67
C ILE A 72 -27.01 11.75 -9.02
N ASP A 73 -27.04 12.24 -7.78
CA ASP A 73 -25.83 12.60 -7.02
C ASP A 73 -24.94 11.39 -6.64
N ASN A 74 -25.42 10.16 -6.88
CA ASN A 74 -24.74 8.93 -6.53
C ASN A 74 -24.26 8.13 -7.75
N GLU A 75 -24.27 8.69 -8.97
CA GLU A 75 -23.62 8.02 -10.11
C GLU A 75 -22.10 7.95 -9.89
N TYR A 76 -21.54 6.74 -9.94
CA TYR A 76 -20.09 6.57 -9.89
C TYR A 76 -19.58 5.42 -10.76
N LEU A 77 -18.32 5.59 -11.18
CA LEU A 77 -17.52 4.54 -11.79
C LEU A 77 -16.37 4.17 -10.85
N ASP A 78 -16.36 2.92 -10.38
CA ASP A 78 -15.25 2.34 -9.61
C ASP A 78 -14.33 1.57 -10.56
N ILE A 79 -13.08 2.02 -10.71
CA ILE A 79 -12.05 1.30 -11.46
C ILE A 79 -11.04 0.73 -10.47
N SER A 80 -10.75 -0.56 -10.62
CA SER A 80 -9.89 -1.32 -9.73
C SER A 80 -8.88 -2.16 -10.51
N LEU A 81 -7.63 -2.22 -10.04
CA LEU A 81 -6.58 -3.04 -10.63
C LEU A 81 -5.99 -3.97 -9.59
N THR A 82 -5.96 -5.26 -9.90
CA THR A 82 -5.55 -6.35 -9.00
C THR A 82 -4.47 -7.23 -9.64
N ASN A 83 -3.52 -7.78 -8.89
CA ASN A 83 -2.45 -8.67 -9.38
C ASN A 83 -2.68 -10.03 -8.76
N LEU A 84 -2.92 -10.99 -9.63
CA LEU A 84 -3.36 -12.32 -9.28
C LEU A 84 -2.20 -13.21 -8.86
N ASN A 85 -0.94 -12.87 -9.18
CA ASN A 85 0.23 -13.65 -8.76
C ASN A 85 0.61 -13.41 -7.31
N ILE A 86 0.48 -12.18 -6.80
CA ILE A 86 0.80 -11.85 -5.40
C ILE A 86 -0.13 -12.59 -4.42
N LYS A 87 -1.32 -13.01 -4.88
CA LYS A 87 -2.18 -13.91 -4.09
C LYS A 87 -1.46 -15.22 -3.74
N LYS A 88 -0.65 -15.74 -4.67
CA LYS A 88 0.01 -17.05 -4.57
C LYS A 88 1.36 -16.94 -3.86
N ASP A 89 2.21 -16.01 -4.28
CA ASP A 89 3.59 -15.90 -3.79
C ASP A 89 3.73 -14.89 -2.63
N THR A 90 4.15 -15.37 -1.45
CA THR A 90 4.35 -14.53 -0.25
C THR A 90 5.58 -13.64 -0.32
N ASN A 91 6.55 -13.98 -1.16
CA ASN A 91 7.87 -13.36 -1.15
C ASN A 91 8.06 -12.39 -2.32
N LYS A 92 7.17 -12.43 -3.32
CA LYS A 92 7.23 -11.52 -4.46
C LYS A 92 6.88 -10.10 -4.03
N LEU A 93 7.86 -9.21 -4.16
CA LEU A 93 7.70 -7.77 -4.01
C LEU A 93 7.68 -7.12 -5.39
N ILE A 94 6.76 -6.18 -5.59
CA ILE A 94 6.72 -5.41 -6.84
C ILE A 94 6.64 -3.94 -6.47
N PHE A 95 7.66 -3.17 -6.83
CA PHE A 95 7.68 -1.73 -6.60
C PHE A 95 7.39 -1.00 -7.89
N LEU A 96 6.30 -0.25 -7.94
CA LEU A 96 5.82 0.36 -9.17
C LEU A 96 5.01 1.63 -8.94
N LYS A 97 4.87 2.43 -10.00
CA LYS A 97 3.83 3.45 -10.15
C LYS A 97 2.90 3.11 -11.31
N ILE A 98 1.66 3.59 -11.19
CA ILE A 98 0.63 3.45 -12.22
C ILE A 98 0.06 4.83 -12.58
N VAL A 99 -0.20 5.01 -13.88
CA VAL A 99 -1.17 6.00 -14.36
C VAL A 99 -2.33 5.24 -14.98
N LEU A 100 -3.52 5.49 -14.46
CA LEU A 100 -4.77 5.09 -15.12
C LEU A 100 -5.25 6.28 -15.96
N SER A 101 -5.57 6.03 -17.22
CA SER A 101 -6.17 7.00 -18.11
C SER A 101 -7.43 6.45 -18.75
N ILE A 102 -8.43 7.32 -18.89
CA ILE A 102 -9.64 7.08 -19.65
C ILE A 102 -9.68 8.14 -20.74
N ARG A 103 -9.88 7.73 -21.99
CA ARG A 103 -9.78 8.65 -23.11
C ARG A 103 -10.78 8.34 -24.20
N GLU A 104 -10.96 9.34 -25.05
CA GLU A 104 -11.68 9.17 -26.31
C GLU A 104 -10.95 8.16 -27.22
N TYR A 105 -11.73 7.32 -27.90
CA TYR A 105 -11.19 6.24 -28.74
C TYR A 105 -10.36 6.79 -29.91
N GLU A 106 -10.91 7.79 -30.61
CA GLU A 106 -10.36 8.37 -31.83
C GLU A 106 -9.39 9.53 -31.56
N ASP A 107 -9.45 10.18 -30.39
CA ASP A 107 -8.52 11.25 -30.02
C ASP A 107 -7.85 11.02 -28.65
N PRO A 108 -6.61 10.50 -28.61
CA PRO A 108 -5.89 10.31 -27.36
C PRO A 108 -5.34 11.61 -26.77
N SER A 109 -5.56 12.75 -27.41
CA SER A 109 -5.30 14.06 -26.80
C SER A 109 -6.35 14.41 -25.74
N ASN A 110 -7.57 13.88 -25.87
CA ASN A 110 -8.70 14.10 -24.98
C ASN A 110 -8.82 12.95 -23.96
N PHE A 111 -8.31 13.18 -22.74
CA PHE A 111 -8.29 12.14 -21.72
C PHE A 111 -8.40 12.68 -20.30
N LEU A 112 -8.96 11.85 -19.42
CA LEU A 112 -8.82 11.94 -17.98
C LEU A 112 -7.68 11.00 -17.56
N ALA A 113 -6.87 11.44 -16.60
CA ALA A 113 -5.85 10.59 -16.02
C ALA A 113 -5.72 10.83 -14.52
N CYS A 114 -5.34 9.78 -13.81
CA CYS A 114 -4.97 9.84 -12.42
C CYS A 114 -3.73 8.97 -12.21
N ASN A 115 -2.76 9.52 -11.49
CA ASN A 115 -1.55 8.81 -11.10
C ASN A 115 -1.71 8.29 -9.66
N GLN A 116 -0.91 7.30 -9.31
CA GLN A 116 -0.69 6.91 -7.93
C GLN A 116 0.76 7.14 -7.54
N SER A 117 0.97 7.49 -6.27
CA SER A 117 2.27 7.47 -5.62
C SER A 117 2.92 6.09 -5.77
N PRO A 118 4.26 6.01 -5.74
CA PRO A 118 4.96 4.73 -5.80
C PRO A 118 4.46 3.81 -4.69
N TYR A 119 4.17 2.57 -5.05
CA TYR A 119 3.61 1.59 -4.13
C TYR A 119 4.44 0.32 -4.16
N LEU A 120 4.85 -0.14 -2.98
CA LEU A 120 5.48 -1.44 -2.82
C LEU A 120 4.40 -2.47 -2.56
N ILE A 121 4.22 -3.36 -3.53
CA ILE A 121 3.23 -4.41 -3.43
C ILE A 121 3.85 -5.64 -2.79
N SER A 122 3.24 -6.11 -1.70
CA SER A 122 3.53 -7.39 -1.07
C SER A 122 2.23 -8.14 -0.73
N LYS A 123 2.31 -9.46 -0.54
CA LYS A 123 1.14 -10.27 -0.13
C LYS A 123 0.59 -9.89 1.25
N ASN A 124 1.44 -9.37 2.13
CA ASN A 124 1.05 -8.99 3.49
C ASN A 124 0.36 -7.62 3.55
N ASP A 125 0.28 -6.92 2.42
CA ASP A 125 -0.27 -5.59 2.37
C ASP A 125 -1.80 -5.62 2.39
N LYS A 126 -2.35 -5.28 3.55
CA LYS A 126 -3.77 -5.43 3.89
C LYS A 126 -4.61 -4.15 3.74
N TYR A 127 -4.05 -3.09 3.15
CA TYR A 127 -4.89 -2.08 2.49
C TYR A 127 -5.81 -2.69 1.41
N ASN A 128 -5.50 -3.91 1.00
CA ASN A 128 -6.33 -4.83 0.25
C ASN A 128 -7.51 -5.47 1.02
N LYS A 129 -8.24 -4.74 1.88
CA LYS A 129 -9.51 -5.23 2.46
C LYS A 129 -10.54 -5.64 1.38
N LEU A 130 -10.37 -5.18 0.14
CA LEU A 130 -11.18 -5.52 -1.04
C LEU A 130 -10.58 -6.61 -1.95
N GLY A 131 -9.49 -7.27 -1.53
CA GLY A 131 -8.89 -8.38 -2.27
C GLY A 131 -7.89 -7.92 -3.34
N TYR A 132 -6.65 -7.70 -2.93
CA TYR A 132 -5.49 -7.50 -3.81
C TYR A 132 -5.60 -6.36 -4.84
N THR A 133 -6.56 -5.45 -4.63
CA THR A 133 -6.79 -4.26 -5.44
C THR A 133 -5.80 -3.16 -5.05
N PHE A 134 -4.78 -2.91 -5.87
CA PHE A 134 -3.75 -1.91 -5.60
C PHE A 134 -4.16 -0.51 -5.98
N PHE A 135 -4.82 -0.41 -7.12
CA PHE A 135 -5.34 0.85 -7.61
C PHE A 135 -6.84 0.78 -7.48
N LYS A 136 -7.45 1.74 -6.78
CA LYS A 136 -8.89 1.98 -6.81
C LYS A 136 -9.13 3.47 -6.99
N LYS A 137 -9.82 3.83 -8.07
CA LYS A 137 -10.32 5.20 -8.31
C LYS A 137 -11.83 5.13 -8.42
N ARG A 138 -12.49 6.00 -7.66
CA ARG A 138 -13.92 6.30 -7.81
C ARG A 138 -14.03 7.62 -8.57
N ILE A 139 -14.78 7.62 -9.66
CA ILE A 139 -15.11 8.80 -10.48
C ILE A 139 -16.56 9.15 -10.19
N LYS A 140 -16.83 10.39 -9.77
CA LYS A 140 -18.17 10.89 -9.40
C LYS A 140 -18.27 12.41 -9.64
N GLY A 141 -19.47 12.97 -9.64
CA GLY A 141 -19.71 14.41 -9.81
C GLY A 141 -19.10 14.96 -11.10
N ASP A 142 -18.43 16.12 -11.05
CA ASP A 142 -17.83 16.77 -12.23
C ASP A 142 -16.85 15.87 -13.01
N GLU A 143 -16.11 14.98 -12.34
CA GLU A 143 -15.23 14.04 -13.04
C GLU A 143 -16.03 13.02 -13.88
N TYR A 144 -17.23 12.65 -13.41
CA TYR A 144 -18.12 11.72 -14.10
C TYR A 144 -18.78 12.38 -15.32
N GLU A 145 -19.14 13.65 -15.23
CA GLU A 145 -19.62 14.41 -16.39
C GLU A 145 -18.53 14.58 -17.45
N LYS A 146 -17.28 14.84 -17.03
CA LYS A 146 -16.14 14.85 -17.96
C LYS A 146 -15.92 13.49 -18.62
N LEU A 147 -16.11 12.38 -17.87
CA LEU A 147 -16.03 11.03 -18.40
C LEU A 147 -17.09 10.81 -19.49
N LYS A 148 -18.35 11.24 -19.29
CA LYS A 148 -19.41 11.13 -20.31
C LYS A 148 -19.02 11.81 -21.62
N ASN A 149 -18.35 12.96 -21.55
CA ASN A 149 -17.91 13.70 -22.73
C ASN A 149 -16.81 12.99 -23.55
N LEU A 150 -16.08 12.04 -22.96
CA LEU A 150 -15.07 11.22 -23.64
C LEU A 150 -15.67 10.07 -24.47
N ILE A 151 -16.93 9.72 -24.24
CA ILE A 151 -17.58 8.60 -24.92
C ILE A 151 -18.01 9.06 -26.32
N LYS A 152 -17.45 8.41 -27.36
CA LYS A 152 -17.81 8.67 -28.76
C LYS A 152 -18.16 7.37 -29.45
N ASN A 153 -19.24 7.38 -30.22
CA ASN A 153 -19.75 6.19 -30.91
C ASN A 153 -19.99 5.01 -29.96
N ASP A 154 -20.33 5.30 -28.70
CA ASP A 154 -20.51 4.32 -27.63
C ASP A 154 -19.24 3.50 -27.28
N ILE A 155 -18.07 4.07 -27.56
CA ILE A 155 -16.76 3.46 -27.32
C ILE A 155 -15.94 4.35 -26.40
N ILE A 156 -15.20 3.71 -25.49
CA ILE A 156 -14.19 4.36 -24.67
C ILE A 156 -12.90 3.53 -24.60
N MET A 157 -11.77 4.19 -24.39
CA MET A 157 -10.49 3.54 -24.13
C MET A 157 -10.08 3.72 -22.68
N ILE A 158 -9.64 2.62 -22.07
CA ILE A 158 -9.04 2.62 -20.74
C ILE A 158 -7.62 2.11 -20.86
N ASP A 159 -6.68 2.92 -20.41
CA ASP A 159 -5.26 2.71 -20.53
C ASP A 159 -4.57 2.73 -19.18
N ILE A 160 -3.59 1.85 -19.01
CA ILE A 160 -2.81 1.70 -17.79
C ILE A 160 -1.35 1.72 -18.16
N PHE A 161 -0.65 2.75 -17.70
CA PHE A 161 0.79 2.88 -17.85
C PHE A 161 1.48 2.43 -16.56
N PHE A 162 2.40 1.48 -16.67
CA PHE A 162 3.15 0.93 -15.55
C PHE A 162 4.60 1.40 -15.61
N ARG A 163 5.13 1.83 -14.48
CA ARG A 163 6.58 2.00 -14.28
C ARG A 163 7.01 1.11 -13.13
N PHE A 164 7.79 0.09 -13.46
CA PHE A 164 8.42 -0.81 -12.51
C PHE A 164 9.78 -0.25 -12.12
N TYR A 165 10.06 -0.25 -10.84
CA TYR A 165 11.35 0.13 -10.28
C TYR A 165 12.12 -1.12 -9.89
N LYS A 166 13.44 -1.02 -9.92
CA LYS A 166 14.27 -2.03 -9.27
C LYS A 166 14.08 -1.88 -7.77
N ILE A 167 13.79 -2.99 -7.11
CA ILE A 167 13.88 -3.06 -5.66
C ILE A 167 15.36 -3.31 -5.38
N ASP A 168 16.10 -2.22 -5.32
CA ASP A 168 17.53 -2.28 -5.05
C ASP A 168 17.80 -2.62 -3.58
N ASP A 169 19.08 -2.82 -3.28
CA ASP A 169 19.68 -3.00 -1.96
C ASP A 169 19.13 -2.03 -0.90
N ILE A 170 18.58 -0.86 -1.27
CA ILE A 170 18.02 0.11 -0.31
C ILE A 170 16.82 -0.48 0.46
N TYR A 171 15.89 -1.15 -0.22
CA TYR A 171 14.75 -1.76 0.47
C TYR A 171 15.22 -2.93 1.35
N GLU A 172 16.11 -3.76 0.81
CA GLU A 172 16.68 -4.88 1.57
C GLU A 172 17.46 -4.38 2.78
N THR A 173 18.26 -3.31 2.63
CA THR A 173 18.99 -2.63 3.71
C THR A 173 18.03 -2.13 4.78
N TYR A 174 16.93 -1.47 4.39
CA TYR A 174 15.92 -0.99 5.34
C TYR A 174 15.29 -2.16 6.14
N ILE A 175 14.91 -3.23 5.44
CA ILE A 175 14.35 -4.43 6.07
C ILE A 175 15.40 -5.12 6.96
N ASP A 176 16.66 -5.17 6.53
CA ASP A 176 17.75 -5.78 7.27
C ASP A 176 18.13 -4.96 8.50
N GLU A 177 18.04 -3.64 8.44
CA GLU A 177 18.18 -2.79 9.62
C GLU A 177 17.05 -3.06 10.63
N LEU A 178 15.78 -3.14 10.18
CA LEU A 178 14.66 -3.55 11.02
C LEU A 178 14.92 -4.92 11.68
N LYS A 179 15.45 -5.89 10.93
CA LYS A 179 15.80 -7.23 11.44
C LYS A 179 16.96 -7.19 12.43
N SER A 180 18.02 -6.43 12.13
CA SER A 180 19.31 -6.47 12.83
C SER A 180 19.18 -6.10 14.30
N HIS A 181 18.19 -5.28 14.63
CA HIS A 181 17.91 -4.88 16.00
C HIS A 181 17.15 -5.95 16.80
N ILE A 182 16.65 -7.02 16.17
CA ILE A 182 15.98 -8.16 16.83
C ILE A 182 16.94 -9.32 17.11
N THR A 183 17.88 -9.57 16.19
CA THR A 183 18.65 -10.83 16.09
C THR A 183 19.98 -10.85 16.84
N LYS A 184 20.45 -9.73 17.41
CA LYS A 184 21.80 -9.61 17.98
C LYS A 184 22.10 -10.43 19.25
N ARG A 185 21.17 -11.19 19.83
CA ARG A 185 21.44 -12.03 21.01
C ARG A 185 21.12 -13.50 20.73
N LYS A 186 22.14 -14.37 20.86
CA LYS A 186 22.07 -15.84 20.80
C LYS A 186 21.20 -16.37 21.93
N TYR A 187 19.88 -16.30 21.76
CA TYR A 187 18.99 -17.12 22.59
C TYR A 187 18.97 -18.52 22.00
N GLY A 188 19.10 -19.53 22.87
CA GLY A 188 19.16 -20.95 22.50
C GLY A 188 18.01 -21.36 21.58
N LYS A 189 18.17 -22.50 20.90
CA LYS A 189 17.33 -23.10 19.82
C LYS A 189 15.81 -23.12 20.08
N ARG A 190 15.16 -21.97 20.31
CA ARG A 190 13.71 -21.86 20.38
C ARG A 190 13.17 -22.01 18.97
N ASN A 191 12.10 -22.78 18.83
CA ASN A 191 11.44 -23.03 17.56
C ASN A 191 10.80 -21.73 17.07
N ILE A 192 11.49 -21.06 16.13
CA ILE A 192 10.91 -19.95 15.36
C ILE A 192 9.72 -20.55 14.61
N VAL A 193 8.51 -20.10 14.93
CA VAL A 193 7.29 -20.57 14.26
C VAL A 193 7.26 -20.02 12.85
N LYS A 194 7.65 -18.75 12.69
CA LYS A 194 7.75 -18.08 11.39
C LYS A 194 8.65 -16.86 11.47
N SER A 195 9.67 -16.79 10.61
CA SER A 195 10.48 -15.58 10.36
C SER A 195 9.93 -14.80 9.17
N GLY A 196 10.25 -13.51 9.06
CA GLY A 196 9.93 -12.72 7.85
C GLY A 196 8.59 -11.99 7.89
N ASN A 197 8.02 -11.74 9.07
CA ASN A 197 6.69 -11.14 9.12
C ASN A 197 6.77 -9.61 9.15
N TYR A 198 6.70 -9.02 7.96
CA TYR A 198 6.72 -7.59 7.74
C TYR A 198 5.31 -7.06 7.47
N TYR A 199 4.99 -5.88 8.01
CA TYR A 199 3.77 -5.14 7.75
C TYR A 199 4.03 -3.63 7.73
N GLU A 200 3.29 -2.91 6.90
CA GLU A 200 3.30 -1.44 6.79
C GLU A 200 1.90 -0.87 6.99
N TRP A 201 1.85 0.28 7.65
CA TRP A 201 0.65 1.05 7.90
C TRP A 201 0.87 2.48 7.41
N VAL A 202 0.17 2.85 6.33
CA VAL A 202 0.16 4.20 5.77
C VAL A 202 -0.76 5.09 6.61
N ILE A 203 -0.19 6.12 7.20
CA ILE A 203 -0.98 7.15 7.87
C ILE A 203 -1.13 8.30 6.90
N ASP A 204 -2.37 8.51 6.47
CA ASP A 204 -2.81 9.73 5.81
C ASP A 204 -3.26 10.74 6.87
N ASP A 205 -3.16 12.02 6.53
CA ASP A 205 -3.59 13.12 7.38
C ASP A 205 -2.92 13.17 8.77
N TRP A 206 -1.60 12.99 8.81
CA TRP A 206 -0.79 12.94 10.03
C TRP A 206 -1.11 14.06 11.05
N ASN A 207 -1.27 15.30 10.58
CA ASN A 207 -1.57 16.47 11.42
C ASN A 207 -2.97 16.46 12.07
N LYS A 208 -3.86 15.52 11.72
CA LYS A 208 -5.20 15.38 12.30
C LYS A 208 -5.22 14.40 13.48
N ILE A 209 -4.09 13.79 13.83
CA ILE A 209 -3.99 12.85 14.95
C ILE A 209 -4.07 13.62 16.26
N ASN A 210 -5.19 13.46 16.96
CA ASN A 210 -5.46 14.08 18.26
C ASN A 210 -5.68 13.06 19.40
N ASP A 211 -5.76 11.76 19.05
CA ASP A 211 -5.93 10.64 19.97
C ASP A 211 -5.40 9.35 19.29
N TRP A 212 -5.58 8.20 19.93
CA TRP A 212 -5.26 6.89 19.39
C TRP A 212 -5.95 6.63 18.05
N ILE A 213 -5.13 6.42 17.02
CA ILE A 213 -5.55 5.89 15.73
C ILE A 213 -5.15 4.43 15.61
N PHE A 214 -5.90 3.66 14.81
CA PHE A 214 -5.73 2.22 14.68
C PHE A 214 -5.46 1.84 13.22
N SER A 215 -4.51 0.94 13.02
CA SER A 215 -4.27 0.32 11.74
C SER A 215 -5.45 -0.58 11.34
N PRO A 216 -5.58 -0.91 10.06
CA PRO A 216 -6.31 -2.10 9.67
C PRO A 216 -5.78 -3.35 10.39
N VAL A 217 -6.66 -4.31 10.66
CA VAL A 217 -6.28 -5.61 11.24
C VAL A 217 -5.43 -6.38 10.24
N PHE A 218 -4.19 -6.73 10.63
CA PHE A 218 -3.23 -7.43 9.77
C PHE A 218 -2.92 -8.85 10.23
N ASN A 219 -2.53 -9.73 9.28
CA ASN A 219 -2.24 -11.14 9.58
C ASN A 219 -0.74 -11.38 9.46
N VAL A 220 -0.12 -11.83 10.53
CA VAL A 220 1.31 -12.12 10.59
C VAL A 220 1.49 -13.41 11.36
N GLY A 221 2.17 -14.37 10.72
CA GLY A 221 2.39 -15.72 11.26
C GLY A 221 1.15 -16.50 11.67
N GLY A 222 0.02 -16.26 11.00
CA GLY A 222 -1.24 -16.94 11.31
C GLY A 222 -2.08 -16.24 12.38
N TYR A 223 -1.60 -15.13 12.95
CA TYR A 223 -2.29 -14.38 13.99
C TYR A 223 -2.77 -13.02 13.46
N ARG A 224 -3.92 -12.57 13.96
CA ARG A 224 -4.46 -11.22 13.72
C ARG A 224 -3.87 -10.22 14.69
N TRP A 225 -3.43 -9.09 14.16
CA TRP A 225 -2.80 -8.00 14.89
C TRP A 225 -3.47 -6.68 14.53
N VAL A 226 -3.43 -5.73 15.45
CA VAL A 226 -3.70 -4.31 15.18
C VAL A 226 -2.60 -3.48 15.81
N LEU A 227 -2.13 -2.48 15.08
CA LEU A 227 -1.19 -1.48 15.57
C LEU A 227 -1.99 -0.22 15.88
N SER A 228 -1.75 0.40 17.03
CA SER A 228 -2.27 1.72 17.31
C SER A 228 -1.15 2.69 17.63
N LEU A 229 -1.39 3.97 17.30
CA LEU A 229 -0.46 5.07 17.51
C LEU A 229 -1.20 6.20 18.22
N ASN A 230 -0.50 6.87 19.14
CA ASN A 230 -0.94 8.14 19.71
C ASN A 230 0.24 9.13 19.76
N ILE A 231 -0.04 10.41 19.57
CA ILE A 231 0.92 11.50 19.76
C ILE A 231 0.45 12.29 20.98
N ASP A 232 1.27 12.32 22.03
CA ASP A 232 0.91 13.08 23.22
C ASP A 232 1.14 14.60 23.04
N LYS A 233 0.71 15.39 24.02
CA LYS A 233 0.85 16.86 24.01
C LYS A 233 2.32 17.33 24.01
N SER A 234 3.26 16.45 24.37
CA SER A 234 4.69 16.73 24.35
C SER A 234 5.34 16.32 23.01
N GLY A 235 4.53 15.89 22.03
CA GLY A 235 4.98 15.44 20.73
C GLY A 235 5.63 14.07 20.76
N PHE A 236 5.48 13.29 21.83
CA PHE A 236 5.99 11.92 21.86
C PHE A 236 5.00 10.94 21.25
N ILE A 237 5.52 10.13 20.33
CA ILE A 237 4.75 9.07 19.68
C ILE A 237 4.82 7.83 20.55
N SER A 238 3.65 7.29 20.90
CA SER A 238 3.51 5.98 21.55
C SER A 238 2.90 4.98 20.58
N LEU A 239 3.35 3.73 20.65
CA LEU A 239 2.91 2.64 19.79
C LEU A 239 2.38 1.50 20.64
N ASN A 240 1.28 0.88 20.22
CA ASN A 240 0.75 -0.30 20.87
C ASN A 240 0.44 -1.38 19.84
N LEU A 241 1.03 -2.56 20.02
CA LEU A 241 0.73 -3.73 19.21
C LEU A 241 -0.21 -4.63 20.00
N LYS A 242 -1.40 -4.89 19.45
CA LYS A 242 -2.39 -5.77 20.05
C LYS A 242 -2.61 -7.01 19.20
N ASN A 243 -2.58 -8.18 19.84
CA ASN A 243 -3.02 -9.43 19.25
C ASN A 243 -4.55 -9.55 19.42
N LEU A 244 -5.23 -10.02 18.38
CA LEU A 244 -6.70 -10.15 18.35
C LEU A 244 -7.16 -11.61 18.34
N GLU A 245 -6.26 -12.58 18.57
CA GLU A 245 -6.67 -13.96 18.74
C GLU A 245 -7.23 -14.22 20.13
N ASN A 246 -8.24 -15.10 20.16
CA ASN A 246 -8.76 -15.64 21.41
C ASN A 246 -7.96 -16.90 21.74
N PHE A 247 -6.98 -16.78 22.63
CA PHE A 247 -6.29 -17.95 23.17
C PHE A 247 -7.27 -18.81 23.98
N PRO A 248 -7.28 -20.15 23.80
CA PRO A 248 -8.14 -21.03 24.58
C PRO A 248 -7.85 -20.92 26.08
N PHE A 249 -8.89 -20.99 26.92
CA PHE A 249 -8.80 -20.80 28.38
C PHE A 249 -7.96 -21.87 29.09
N ASN A 250 -7.78 -23.04 28.48
CA ASN A 250 -7.27 -24.25 29.14
C ASN A 250 -5.90 -24.73 28.60
N GLY A 251 -5.18 -23.89 27.85
CA GLY A 251 -3.86 -24.23 27.31
C GLY A 251 -2.81 -23.20 27.67
N ASP A 252 -1.57 -23.65 27.89
CA ASP A 252 -0.36 -22.82 28.01
C ASP A 252 0.06 -22.16 26.67
N ASP A 253 -0.91 -21.98 25.76
CA ASP A 253 -0.69 -21.42 24.44
C ASP A 253 -0.39 -19.93 24.57
N SER A 254 0.91 -19.63 24.58
CA SER A 254 1.44 -18.28 24.49
C SER A 254 2.19 -18.08 23.18
N ILE A 255 2.18 -16.85 22.68
CA ILE A 255 3.03 -16.46 21.56
C ILE A 255 4.06 -15.50 22.10
N ASN A 256 5.31 -15.88 21.99
CA ASN A 256 6.40 -14.99 22.30
C ASN A 256 6.76 -14.23 21.03
N ILE A 257 6.84 -12.90 21.12
CA ILE A 257 7.27 -12.08 19.99
C ILE A 257 8.54 -11.32 20.30
N LYS A 258 9.23 -10.96 19.23
CA LYS A 258 10.10 -9.79 19.18
C LYS A 258 9.73 -8.97 17.96
N CYS A 259 9.70 -7.66 18.10
CA CYS A 259 9.46 -6.78 16.97
C CYS A 259 10.34 -5.53 16.98
N ASN A 260 10.41 -4.88 15.83
CA ASN A 260 10.90 -3.51 15.71
C ASN A 260 9.92 -2.70 14.89
N PHE A 261 9.90 -1.41 15.19
CA PHE A 261 9.10 -0.41 14.50
C PHE A 261 10.00 0.53 13.72
N GLY A 262 9.58 0.92 12.53
CA GLY A 262 10.24 1.95 11.73
C GLY A 262 9.23 2.99 11.28
N PHE A 263 9.66 4.24 11.19
CA PHE A 263 8.94 5.29 10.47
C PHE A 263 9.70 5.54 9.18
N ARG A 264 9.03 5.52 8.03
CA ARG A 264 9.67 5.81 6.75
C ARG A 264 8.83 6.78 5.92
N ASN A 265 9.52 7.52 5.05
CA ASN A 265 8.88 8.35 4.06
C ASN A 265 8.07 7.50 3.08
N ILE A 266 6.90 8.00 2.69
CA ILE A 266 5.94 7.33 1.80
C ILE A 266 6.56 6.99 0.44
N ASN A 267 7.44 7.85 -0.08
CA ASN A 267 8.02 7.77 -1.41
C ASN A 267 9.51 7.34 -1.40
N ASN A 268 10.14 7.16 -0.23
CA ASN A 268 11.58 6.92 -0.14
C ASN A 268 11.97 5.98 1.03
N PHE A 269 12.27 4.72 0.73
CA PHE A 269 12.85 3.71 1.62
C PHE A 269 14.26 4.02 2.13
N SER A 270 15.01 4.97 1.56
CA SER A 270 16.29 5.40 2.17
C SER A 270 16.09 6.43 3.28
N LEU A 271 14.87 6.94 3.46
CA LEU A 271 14.54 7.94 4.46
C LEU A 271 13.63 7.35 5.53
N TYR A 272 14.26 6.84 6.58
CA TYR A 272 13.56 6.24 7.72
C TYR A 272 14.27 6.48 9.05
N ARG A 273 13.54 6.18 10.12
CA ARG A 273 14.02 6.11 11.50
C ARG A 273 13.57 4.81 12.13
N ILE A 274 14.54 4.08 12.65
CA ILE A 274 14.33 2.89 13.47
C ILE A 274 15.03 3.19 14.78
N LYS A 275 14.30 3.15 15.89
CA LYS A 275 14.89 3.33 17.21
C LYS A 275 15.07 1.95 17.83
N PRO A 276 16.31 1.50 18.07
CA PRO A 276 16.52 0.27 18.80
C PRO A 276 15.92 0.42 20.19
N LEU A 277 15.01 -0.48 20.54
CA LEU A 277 14.43 -0.48 21.86
C LEU A 277 15.23 -1.39 22.77
N SER A 278 15.84 -0.82 23.80
CA SER A 278 16.60 -1.56 24.82
C SER A 278 15.75 -2.62 25.53
N ILE A 279 14.44 -2.35 25.68
CA ILE A 279 13.44 -3.22 26.32
C ILE A 279 13.18 -4.51 25.51
N PHE A 280 13.48 -4.52 24.20
CA PHE A 280 13.13 -5.62 23.29
C PHE A 280 14.17 -6.75 23.24
N ASN A 281 15.15 -6.69 24.14
CA ASN A 281 16.00 -7.83 24.41
C ASN A 281 15.23 -8.98 25.09
N ALA A 282 14.08 -8.68 25.70
CA ALA A 282 13.15 -9.65 26.26
C ALA A 282 12.05 -10.00 25.24
N TYR A 283 11.55 -11.23 25.33
CA TYR A 283 10.37 -11.64 24.58
C TYR A 283 9.14 -11.02 25.23
N HIS A 284 8.22 -10.48 24.43
CA HIS A 284 6.89 -10.17 24.95
C HIS A 284 5.99 -11.38 24.72
N SER A 285 5.43 -11.91 25.80
CA SER A 285 4.51 -13.04 25.73
C SER A 285 3.09 -12.51 25.58
N PHE A 286 2.46 -12.82 24.45
CA PHE A 286 1.04 -12.65 24.26
C PHE A 286 0.34 -13.89 24.76
N ASN A 287 -0.63 -13.68 25.64
CA ASN A 287 -1.51 -14.72 26.16
C ASN A 287 -2.88 -14.10 26.41
N LYS A 288 -3.78 -14.86 27.02
CA LYS A 288 -5.13 -14.40 27.28
C LYS A 288 -5.23 -13.18 28.24
N VAL A 289 -4.26 -13.01 29.13
CA VAL A 289 -4.22 -11.88 30.08
C VAL A 289 -3.51 -10.68 29.45
N VAL A 290 -2.45 -10.94 28.68
CA VAL A 290 -1.61 -9.93 28.05
C VAL A 290 -1.80 -10.01 26.54
N ASP A 291 -2.78 -9.26 26.04
CA ASP A 291 -3.13 -9.22 24.61
C ASP A 291 -2.44 -8.08 23.85
N SER A 292 -1.70 -7.22 24.54
CA SER A 292 -1.15 -5.98 24.02
C SER A 292 0.24 -5.69 24.54
N PHE A 293 0.93 -4.84 23.79
CA PHE A 293 2.30 -4.45 24.04
C PHE A 293 2.48 -2.97 23.70
N LEU A 294 2.48 -2.14 24.76
CA LEU A 294 2.56 -0.69 24.69
C LEU A 294 4.00 -0.21 24.87
N ILE A 295 4.44 0.63 23.95
CA ILE A 295 5.71 1.35 23.98
C ILE A 295 5.37 2.83 24.13
N ARG A 296 5.61 3.36 25.33
CA ARG A 296 5.44 4.78 25.60
C ARG A 296 6.65 5.55 25.09
N ASN A 297 6.40 6.74 24.56
CA ASN A 297 7.43 7.71 24.19
C ASN A 297 8.52 7.12 23.29
N TYR A 298 8.09 6.38 22.26
CA TYR A 298 8.97 5.69 21.33
C TYR A 298 9.93 6.69 20.66
N ILE A 299 9.40 7.71 19.99
CA ILE A 299 10.19 8.74 19.29
C ILE A 299 9.50 10.10 19.43
N ASN A 300 10.27 11.19 19.44
CA ASN A 300 9.68 12.52 19.39
C ASN A 300 9.30 12.84 17.94
N GLU A 301 8.09 13.37 17.73
CA GLU A 301 7.54 13.71 16.43
C GLU A 301 8.45 14.68 15.64
N SER A 302 9.09 15.63 16.32
CA SER A 302 10.02 16.56 15.67
C SER A 302 11.18 15.84 14.96
N GLU A 303 11.59 14.67 15.43
CA GLU A 303 12.63 13.85 14.79
C GLU A 303 12.19 13.35 13.40
N LEU A 304 10.89 13.21 13.15
CA LEU A 304 10.32 12.79 11.87
C LEU A 304 10.19 13.95 10.87
N PHE A 305 10.15 15.19 11.37
CA PHE A 305 10.14 16.41 10.55
C PHE A 305 11.53 16.92 10.19
N ASN A 306 12.57 16.47 10.91
CA ASN A 306 13.95 16.83 10.59
C ASN A 306 14.30 16.44 9.15
N THR A 307 14.69 17.44 8.37
CA THR A 307 15.13 17.22 6.98
C THR A 307 16.46 16.49 6.98
N ASN A 308 16.55 15.43 6.19
CA ASN A 308 17.81 14.74 5.98
C ASN A 308 18.67 15.56 5.00
N ASN A 309 19.83 16.04 5.46
CA ASN A 309 20.73 16.90 4.68
C ASN A 309 21.11 16.36 3.30
N LYS A 310 21.11 15.03 3.10
CA LYS A 310 21.48 14.42 1.81
C LYS A 310 20.37 14.51 0.76
N VAL A 311 19.12 14.38 1.20
CA VAL A 311 17.94 14.30 0.30
C VAL A 311 17.02 15.52 0.40
N ASN A 312 17.29 16.42 1.35
CA ASN A 312 16.47 17.59 1.68
C ASN A 312 14.97 17.26 1.85
N LYS A 313 14.69 16.11 2.47
CA LYS A 313 13.33 15.60 2.73
C LYS A 313 13.22 15.11 4.16
N SER A 314 12.03 15.25 4.73
CA SER A 314 11.62 14.72 6.03
C SER A 314 10.91 13.37 5.88
N ILE A 315 10.78 12.63 6.98
CA ILE A 315 10.07 11.34 6.97
C ILE A 315 8.57 11.55 6.79
N ILE A 316 8.01 12.54 7.46
CA ILE A 316 6.65 12.99 7.19
C ILE A 316 6.71 13.96 6.00
N GLU A 317 6.06 13.62 4.90
CA GLU A 317 5.98 14.45 3.69
C GLU A 317 4.53 14.45 3.20
N ASN A 318 4.03 15.62 2.78
CA ASN A 318 2.63 15.78 2.33
C ASN A 318 1.61 15.26 3.35
N ASN A 319 1.87 15.46 4.64
CA ASN A 319 1.01 15.01 5.73
C ASN A 319 0.82 13.48 5.80
N LYS A 320 1.81 12.73 5.30
CA LYS A 320 1.79 11.26 5.23
C LYS A 320 3.09 10.67 5.76
N VAL A 321 2.99 9.47 6.33
CA VAL A 321 4.12 8.65 6.76
C VAL A 321 3.74 7.18 6.74
N ILE A 322 4.73 6.29 6.66
CA ILE A 322 4.53 4.86 6.83
C ILE A 322 5.14 4.40 8.14
N ILE A 323 4.36 3.66 8.91
CA ILE A 323 4.84 2.89 10.04
C ILE A 323 5.02 1.45 9.62
N SER A 324 6.22 0.94 9.81
CA SER A 324 6.57 -0.43 9.50
C SER A 324 6.81 -1.21 10.76
N ILE A 325 6.42 -2.48 10.76
CA ILE A 325 6.72 -3.41 11.84
C ILE A 325 7.30 -4.70 11.27
N TYR A 326 8.39 -5.17 11.89
CA TYR A 326 8.94 -6.49 11.62
C TYR A 326 8.77 -7.37 12.86
N LEU A 327 8.17 -8.55 12.71
CA LEU A 327 7.81 -9.47 13.79
C LEU A 327 8.52 -10.82 13.64
N TYR A 328 9.21 -11.25 14.70
CA TYR A 328 9.60 -12.65 14.91
C TYR A 328 8.64 -13.29 15.90
N LEU A 329 8.09 -14.43 15.52
CA LEU A 329 7.15 -15.20 16.35
C LEU A 329 7.81 -16.50 16.79
N TYR A 330 7.70 -16.78 18.07
CA TYR A 330 8.26 -17.95 18.73
C TYR A 330 7.14 -18.67 19.46
N LYS A 331 7.20 -20.01 19.43
CA LYS A 331 6.24 -20.81 20.19
C LYS A 331 6.45 -20.53 21.68
N GLY A 332 5.34 -20.40 22.42
CA GLY A 332 5.34 -20.54 23.87
C GLY A 332 6.02 -21.86 24.29
N SER A 333 6.77 -21.80 25.37
CA SER A 333 7.34 -22.99 26.02
C SER A 333 6.29 -23.72 26.81
#